data_AF-A0A4S4BAN7-F1
#
_entry.id   AF-A0A4S4BAN7-F1
#
_cell.length_a   1.000
_cell.length_b   1.000
_cell.length_c   1.000
_cell.angle_alpha   90.00
_cell.angle_beta   90.00
_cell.angle_gamma   90.00
#
_symmetry.space_group_name_H-M   'P 1'
#
loop_
_entity.id
_entity.type
_entity.pdbx_description
1 polymer ?
#
loop_
_entity_poly.entity_id
_entity_poly.type
_entity_poly.pdbx_seq_one_letter_code
_entity_poly.pdbx_strand_id
1 'polypeptide(L)'
;MDSALKKAGAMLAHLDLFHHMLHLRGLLQLAAHMEERGDRVTLISPDTITLIGSEQSAAPNVTTTKGATIVSGNAYAVLRTLKGHDAPEYAVTREELGALNARAVADLEAGDALRAFTDTLTRITAGTPAVAPAAATPAPEAPPAATAPNAERAARPRRSAEADAGSADQPAA
;
A
#
# COMPACT_ATOMS: atom_id res chain seq x y z
N MET A 1 -25.35 -18.45 1.64
CA MET A 1 -24.23 -17.98 0.77
C MET A 1 -24.39 -16.50 0.37
N ASP A 2 -25.56 -15.92 0.62
CA ASP A 2 -26.01 -14.60 0.16
C ASP A 2 -25.27 -13.41 0.79
N SER A 3 -24.58 -13.59 1.91
CA SER A 3 -23.90 -12.51 2.62
C SER A 3 -22.69 -11.96 1.85
N ALA A 4 -21.85 -12.82 1.25
CA ALA A 4 -20.67 -12.37 0.51
C ALA A 4 -21.05 -11.63 -0.79
N LEU A 5 -22.01 -12.17 -1.54
CA LEU A 5 -22.47 -11.56 -2.79
C LEU A 5 -23.19 -10.23 -2.55
N LYS A 6 -23.98 -10.13 -1.47
CA LYS A 6 -24.65 -8.89 -1.08
C LYS A 6 -23.66 -7.81 -0.64
N LYS A 7 -22.58 -8.19 0.05
CA LYS A 7 -21.48 -7.28 0.42
C LYS A 7 -20.71 -6.82 -0.83
N ALA A 8 -20.42 -7.72 -1.77
CA ALA A 8 -19.80 -7.37 -3.05
C ALA A 8 -20.67 -6.40 -3.87
N GLY A 9 -21.98 -6.62 -3.91
CA GLY A 9 -22.92 -5.71 -4.59
C GLY A 9 -22.95 -4.30 -3.98
N ALA A 10 -22.85 -4.17 -2.65
CA ALA A 10 -22.77 -2.87 -1.99
C ALA A 10 -21.45 -2.12 -2.27
N MET A 11 -20.37 -2.84 -2.59
CA MET A 11 -19.08 -2.25 -2.98
C MET A 11 -19.05 -1.81 -4.45
N LEU A 12 -19.99 -2.28 -5.28
CA LEU A 12 -20.01 -2.00 -6.72
C LEU A 12 -20.15 -0.49 -7.00
N ALA A 13 -20.90 0.23 -6.16
CA ALA A 13 -21.06 1.68 -6.25
C ALA A 13 -19.76 2.47 -6.03
N HIS A 14 -18.71 1.82 -5.49
CA HIS A 14 -17.41 2.43 -5.19
C HIS A 14 -16.31 1.95 -6.15
N LEU A 15 -16.64 1.23 -7.22
CA LEU A 15 -15.65 0.74 -8.19
C LEU A 15 -14.85 1.86 -8.85
N ASP A 16 -15.51 2.97 -9.18
CA ASP A 16 -14.83 4.11 -9.80
C ASP A 16 -13.76 4.71 -8.88
N LEU A 17 -14.04 4.77 -7.57
CA LEU A 17 -13.07 5.18 -6.56
C LEU A 17 -11.88 4.22 -6.52
N PHE A 18 -12.11 2.91 -6.58
CA PHE A 18 -11.04 1.92 -6.61
C PHE A 18 -10.18 2.02 -7.86
N HIS A 19 -10.77 2.19 -9.04
CA HIS A 19 -10.03 2.39 -10.28
C HIS A 19 -9.19 3.66 -10.22
N HIS A 20 -9.75 4.75 -9.69
CA HIS A 20 -9.02 5.99 -9.54
C HIS A 20 -7.82 5.85 -8.59
N MET A 21 -8.00 5.24 -7.41
CA MET A 21 -6.91 4.94 -6.47
C MET A 21 -5.86 4.00 -7.08
N LEU A 22 -6.29 3.00 -7.85
CA LEU A 22 -5.39 2.08 -8.56
C LEU A 22 -4.51 2.82 -9.57
N HIS A 23 -5.11 3.73 -10.35
CA HIS A 23 -4.37 4.49 -11.36
C HIS A 23 -3.40 5.49 -10.73
N LEU A 24 -3.79 6.17 -9.63
CA LEU A 24 -2.88 7.03 -8.85
C LEU A 24 -1.69 6.25 -8.30
N ARG A 25 -1.94 5.05 -7.75
CA ARG A 25 -0.85 4.16 -7.33
C ARG A 25 0.04 3.75 -8.51
N GLY A 26 -0.53 3.54 -9.69
CA GLY A 26 0.22 3.29 -10.92
C GLY A 26 1.18 4.42 -11.26
N LEU A 27 0.77 5.69 -11.10
CA LEU A 27 1.64 6.85 -11.30
C LEU A 27 2.80 6.90 -10.28
N LEU A 28 2.57 6.54 -9.02
CA LEU A 28 3.65 6.43 -8.03
C LEU A 28 4.66 5.33 -8.39
N GLN A 29 4.15 4.19 -8.85
CA GLN A 29 5.00 3.09 -9.31
C GLN A 29 5.80 3.51 -10.55
N LEU A 30 5.21 4.33 -11.43
CA LEU A 30 5.92 4.92 -12.56
C LEU A 30 7.03 5.86 -12.08
N ALA A 31 6.76 6.75 -11.13
CA ALA A 31 7.76 7.65 -10.57
C ALA A 31 8.94 6.89 -9.93
N ALA A 32 8.64 5.83 -9.17
CA ALA A 32 9.66 4.96 -8.59
C ALA A 32 10.46 4.22 -9.67
N HIS A 33 9.79 3.75 -10.73
CA HIS A 33 10.47 3.10 -11.84
C HIS A 33 11.40 4.06 -12.61
N MET A 34 10.97 5.31 -12.80
CA MET A 34 11.83 6.37 -13.37
C MET A 34 13.07 6.59 -12.50
N GLU A 35 12.91 6.63 -11.18
CA GLU A 35 14.03 6.78 -10.24
C GLU A 35 15.02 5.61 -10.32
N GLU A 36 14.53 4.37 -10.35
CA GLU A 36 15.36 3.17 -10.48
C GLU A 36 16.17 3.16 -11.79
N ARG A 37 15.58 3.65 -12.88
CA ARG A 37 16.24 3.74 -14.20
C ARG A 37 17.09 5.00 -14.40
N GLY A 38 16.93 6.02 -13.54
CA GLY A 38 17.54 7.33 -13.72
C GLY A 38 16.86 8.20 -14.79
N ASP A 39 15.60 7.91 -15.14
CA ASP A 39 14.79 8.71 -16.06
C ASP A 39 14.37 10.03 -15.39
N ARG A 40 14.51 11.14 -16.11
CA ARG A 40 14.23 12.48 -15.58
C ARG A 40 12.86 12.99 -16.00
N VAL A 41 12.45 12.66 -17.22
CA VAL A 41 11.22 13.16 -17.84
C VAL A 41 10.47 11.99 -18.45
N THR A 42 9.15 12.05 -18.35
CA THR A 42 8.25 11.13 -19.05
C THR A 42 7.26 11.93 -19.87
N LEU A 43 7.07 11.50 -21.11
CA LEU A 43 5.98 11.94 -21.98
C LEU A 43 4.91 10.86 -22.00
N ILE A 44 3.67 11.23 -21.71
CA ILE A 44 2.53 10.31 -21.68
C ILE A 44 1.50 10.79 -22.70
N SER A 45 1.26 9.96 -23.70
CA SER A 45 0.17 10.08 -24.66
C SER A 45 -0.89 8.99 -24.39
N PRO A 46 -2.08 9.06 -25.01
CA PRO A 46 -3.11 8.05 -24.83
C PRO A 46 -2.65 6.62 -25.16
N ASP A 47 -1.73 6.48 -26.12
CA ASP A 47 -1.30 5.20 -26.65
C ASP A 47 0.12 4.82 -26.23
N THR A 48 0.94 5.74 -25.72
CA THR A 48 2.36 5.47 -25.44
C THR A 48 2.88 6.21 -24.21
N ILE A 49 3.72 5.54 -23.43
CA ILE A 49 4.55 6.12 -22.38
C ILE A 49 5.99 6.15 -22.89
N THR A 50 6.56 7.34 -22.95
CA THR A 50 7.95 7.56 -23.36
C THR A 50 8.75 8.02 -22.16
N LEU A 51 9.70 7.19 -21.74
CA LEU A 51 10.62 7.44 -20.63
C LEU A 51 11.93 7.99 -21.19
N ILE A 52 12.38 9.14 -20.66
CA ILE A 52 13.55 9.87 -21.12
C ILE A 52 14.54 10.03 -19.97
N GLY A 53 15.66 9.31 -20.08
CA GLY A 53 16.77 9.33 -19.15
C GLY A 53 18.11 9.18 -19.87
N SER A 54 18.91 8.23 -19.39
CA SER A 54 20.13 7.78 -20.08
C SER A 54 19.82 7.05 -21.38
N GLU A 55 18.73 6.27 -21.39
CA GLU A 55 18.20 5.60 -22.57
C GLU A 55 16.73 5.98 -22.77
N GLN A 56 16.35 6.24 -24.02
CA GLN A 56 14.96 6.52 -24.36
C GLN A 56 14.22 5.21 -24.62
N SER A 57 13.08 5.02 -23.96
CA SER A 57 12.20 3.88 -24.18
C SER A 57 10.77 4.35 -24.36
N ALA A 58 10.09 3.85 -25.39
CA ALA A 58 8.69 4.13 -25.65
C ALA A 58 7.91 2.81 -25.75
N ALA A 59 6.85 2.69 -24.94
CA ALA A 59 6.00 1.52 -24.94
C ALA A 59 4.56 1.89 -24.54
N PRO A 60 3.54 1.16 -25.02
CA PRO A 60 2.16 1.36 -24.57
C PRO A 60 1.96 0.96 -23.11
N ASN A 61 2.80 0.04 -22.62
CA ASN A 61 2.72 -0.54 -21.29
C ASN A 61 4.11 -0.49 -20.65
N VAL A 62 4.21 -0.05 -19.41
CA VAL A 62 5.44 -0.11 -18.63
C VAL A 62 5.25 -1.11 -17.49
N THR A 63 6.06 -2.17 -17.50
CA THR A 63 6.10 -3.13 -16.39
C THR A 63 7.22 -2.76 -15.45
N THR A 64 6.86 -2.41 -14.22
CA THR A 64 7.82 -2.11 -13.15
C THR A 64 8.53 -3.38 -12.66
N THR A 65 9.70 -3.21 -12.07
CA THR A 65 10.47 -4.26 -11.37
C THR A 65 9.66 -5.00 -10.31
N LYS A 66 8.67 -4.32 -9.71
CA LYS A 66 7.74 -4.88 -8.71
C LYS A 66 6.54 -5.61 -9.32
N GLY A 67 6.51 -5.81 -10.64
CA GLY A 67 5.48 -6.57 -11.35
C GLY A 67 4.19 -5.79 -11.65
N ALA A 68 4.10 -4.50 -11.30
CA ALA A 68 2.96 -3.68 -11.67
C ALA A 68 3.05 -3.26 -13.13
N THR A 69 1.93 -3.34 -13.85
CA THR A 69 1.81 -2.91 -15.25
C THR A 69 1.04 -1.60 -15.31
N ILE A 70 1.68 -0.59 -15.89
CA ILE A 70 1.12 0.76 -16.07
C ILE A 70 0.78 0.92 -17.54
N VAL A 71 -0.47 1.23 -17.84
CA VAL A 71 -0.98 1.42 -19.21
C VAL A 71 -1.04 2.91 -19.53
N SER A 72 -0.58 3.29 -20.72
CA SER A 72 -0.57 4.66 -21.25
C SER A 72 -1.91 5.38 -21.08
N GLY A 73 -3.00 4.79 -21.56
CA GLY A 73 -4.33 5.41 -21.52
C GLY A 73 -4.82 5.74 -20.10
N ASN A 74 -4.54 4.88 -19.13
CA ASN A 74 -4.93 5.13 -17.73
C ASN A 74 -4.08 6.24 -17.11
N ALA A 75 -2.77 6.22 -17.35
CA ALA A 75 -1.87 7.27 -16.88
C ALA A 75 -2.23 8.64 -17.49
N TYR A 76 -2.54 8.66 -18.80
CA TYR A 76 -2.98 9.85 -19.52
C TYR A 76 -4.29 10.41 -18.95
N ALA A 77 -5.31 9.56 -18.73
CA ALA A 77 -6.59 10.01 -18.19
C ALA A 77 -6.47 10.62 -16.79
N VAL A 78 -5.61 10.04 -15.95
CA VAL A 78 -5.32 10.61 -14.61
C VAL A 78 -4.58 11.94 -14.76
N LEU A 79 -3.53 12.01 -15.57
CA LEU A 79 -2.77 13.25 -15.77
C LEU A 79 -3.63 14.38 -16.36
N ARG A 80 -4.52 14.08 -17.28
CA ARG A 80 -5.51 15.03 -17.80
C ARG A 80 -6.36 15.63 -16.69
N THR A 81 -6.83 14.77 -15.77
CA THR A 81 -7.64 15.19 -14.62
C THR A 81 -6.82 16.02 -13.64
N LEU A 82 -5.58 15.61 -13.34
CA LEU A 82 -4.70 16.29 -12.38
C LEU A 82 -4.18 17.64 -12.89
N LYS A 83 -3.84 17.74 -14.19
CA LYS A 83 -3.34 18.98 -14.81
C LYS A 83 -4.48 19.94 -15.18
N GLY A 84 -5.70 19.45 -15.38
CA GLY A 84 -6.88 20.29 -15.60
C GLY A 84 -6.93 21.01 -16.94
N HIS A 85 -6.06 20.66 -17.89
CA HIS A 85 -6.06 21.18 -19.26
C HIS A 85 -5.96 20.03 -20.26
N ASP A 86 -6.60 20.19 -21.42
CA ASP A 86 -6.52 19.20 -22.50
C ASP A 86 -5.22 19.41 -23.30
N ALA A 87 -4.46 18.34 -23.51
CA ALA A 87 -3.23 18.37 -24.30
C ALA A 87 -3.04 17.01 -24.98
N PRO A 88 -2.48 16.95 -26.20
CA PRO A 88 -2.27 15.68 -26.90
C PRO A 88 -1.27 14.78 -26.14
N GLU A 89 -0.32 15.39 -25.43
CA GLU A 89 0.68 14.69 -24.63
C GLU A 89 0.97 15.48 -23.35
N TYR A 90 1.28 14.76 -22.27
CA TYR A 90 1.71 15.36 -21.01
C TYR A 90 3.17 15.02 -20.74
N ALA A 91 4.02 16.05 -20.71
CA ALA A 91 5.35 15.95 -20.13
C ALA A 91 5.25 16.12 -18.61
N VAL A 92 5.87 15.21 -17.87
CA VAL A 92 5.99 15.28 -16.41
C VAL A 92 7.40 14.90 -15.99
N THR A 93 7.97 15.65 -15.06
CA THR A 93 9.18 15.22 -14.36
C THR A 93 8.82 14.26 -13.24
N ARG A 94 9.82 13.55 -12.71
CA ARG A 94 9.64 12.70 -11.53
C ARG A 94 9.10 13.47 -10.32
N GLU A 95 9.66 14.64 -10.06
CA GLU A 95 9.28 15.49 -8.93
C GLU A 95 7.85 16.04 -9.10
N GLU A 96 7.49 16.43 -10.33
CA GLU A 96 6.14 16.86 -10.66
C GLU A 96 5.13 15.73 -10.49
N LEU A 97 5.46 14.52 -10.95
CA LEU A 97 4.59 13.35 -10.80
C LEU A 97 4.33 12.99 -9.33
N GLY A 98 5.37 13.07 -8.50
CA GLY A 98 5.27 12.90 -7.05
C GLY A 98 4.38 13.97 -6.39
N ALA A 99 4.56 15.24 -6.75
CA ALA A 99 3.77 16.35 -6.21
C ALA A 99 2.30 16.29 -6.64
N LEU A 100 2.03 16.00 -7.91
CA LEU A 100 0.67 15.83 -8.44
C LEU A 100 -0.05 14.68 -7.74
N ASN A 101 0.63 13.56 -7.53
CA ASN A 101 0.03 12.44 -6.82
C ASN A 101 -0.18 12.74 -5.33
N ALA A 102 0.77 13.38 -4.64
CA ALA A 102 0.60 13.76 -3.24
C ALA A 102 -0.61 14.69 -3.04
N ARG A 103 -0.80 15.65 -3.95
CA ARG A 103 -2.00 16.50 -3.98
C ARG A 103 -3.26 15.67 -4.22
N ALA A 104 -3.26 14.79 -5.22
CA ALA A 104 -4.41 13.94 -5.53
C ALA A 104 -4.82 13.04 -4.35
N VAL A 105 -3.85 12.50 -3.63
CA VAL A 105 -4.09 11.69 -2.42
C VAL A 105 -4.68 12.56 -1.31
N ALA A 106 -4.15 13.76 -1.08
CA ALA A 106 -4.70 14.67 -0.09
C ALA A 106 -6.15 15.07 -0.43
N ASP A 107 -6.45 15.33 -1.71
CA ASP A 107 -7.79 15.65 -2.19
C ASP A 107 -8.75 14.45 -2.01
N LEU A 108 -8.28 13.22 -2.22
CA LEU A 108 -9.06 12.00 -1.96
C LEU A 108 -9.33 11.76 -0.48
N GLU A 109 -8.34 11.97 0.38
CA GLU A 109 -8.47 11.84 1.83
C GLU A 109 -9.46 12.86 2.41
N ALA A 110 -9.51 14.06 1.81
CA ALA A 110 -10.49 15.09 2.16
C ALA A 110 -11.89 14.86 1.54
N GLY A 111 -12.01 13.93 0.58
CA GLY A 111 -13.21 13.77 -0.23
C GLY A 111 -14.32 12.93 0.40
N ASP A 112 -15.57 13.26 0.06
CA ASP A 112 -16.76 12.54 0.54
C ASP A 112 -16.86 11.12 -0.02
N ALA A 113 -16.26 10.83 -1.18
CA ALA A 113 -16.27 9.50 -1.78
C ALA A 113 -15.55 8.46 -0.89
N LEU A 114 -14.39 8.81 -0.33
CA LEU A 114 -13.65 7.93 0.58
C LEU A 114 -14.40 7.74 1.91
N ARG A 115 -15.08 8.79 2.36
CA ARG A 115 -15.95 8.73 3.55
C ARG A 115 -17.13 7.79 3.32
N ALA A 116 -17.85 7.94 2.22
CA ALA A 116 -18.98 7.10 1.85
C ALA A 116 -18.57 5.63 1.67
N PHE A 117 -17.39 5.37 1.13
CA PHE A 117 -16.80 4.03 1.09
C PHE A 117 -16.56 3.46 2.49
N THR A 118 -15.94 4.24 3.38
CA THR A 118 -15.66 3.84 4.77
C THR A 118 -16.94 3.56 5.56
N ASP A 119 -17.98 4.36 5.37
CA ASP A 119 -19.30 4.14 5.97
C ASP A 119 -19.95 2.85 5.46
N THR A 120 -19.81 2.58 4.15
CA THR A 120 -20.33 1.34 3.54
C THR A 120 -19.57 0.13 4.07
N LEU A 121 -18.24 0.20 4.20
CA LEU A 121 -17.41 -0.84 4.83
C LEU A 121 -17.84 -1.09 6.27
N THR A 122 -18.01 -0.03 7.07
CA THR A 122 -18.41 -0.13 8.47
C THR A 122 -19.78 -0.80 8.61
N ARG A 123 -20.72 -0.48 7.71
CA ARG A 123 -22.05 -1.11 7.69
C ARG A 123 -21.98 -2.60 7.31
N ILE A 124 -21.10 -2.95 6.38
CA ILE A 124 -20.87 -4.34 5.93
C ILE A 124 -20.20 -5.17 7.03
N THR A 125 -19.24 -4.61 7.77
CA THR A 125 -18.51 -5.30 8.84
C THR A 125 -19.35 -5.40 10.11
N ALA A 126 -20.10 -4.36 10.49
CA ALA A 126 -20.99 -4.35 11.66
C ALA A 126 -22.16 -5.35 11.54
N GLY A 127 -22.63 -5.67 10.32
CA GLY A 127 -23.63 -6.72 10.08
C GLY A 127 -23.08 -8.15 10.15
N THR A 128 -21.77 -8.31 10.36
CA THR A 128 -21.17 -9.60 10.70
C THR A 128 -21.16 -9.68 12.21
N PRO A 129 -21.71 -10.72 12.86
CA PRO A 129 -21.55 -10.85 14.30
C PRO A 129 -20.06 -10.88 14.57
N ALA A 130 -19.55 -9.81 15.16
CA ALA A 130 -18.24 -9.83 15.78
C ALA A 130 -18.30 -11.00 16.75
N VAL A 131 -17.46 -12.01 16.54
CA VAL A 131 -17.09 -12.91 17.62
C VAL A 131 -16.57 -11.97 18.70
N ALA A 132 -17.38 -11.76 19.73
CA ALA A 132 -17.01 -10.92 20.85
C ALA A 132 -15.62 -11.38 21.32
N PRO A 133 -14.69 -10.47 21.63
CA PRO A 133 -13.49 -10.88 22.33
C PRO A 133 -13.96 -11.64 23.56
N ALA A 134 -13.50 -12.89 23.69
CA ALA A 134 -13.82 -13.74 24.81
C ALA A 134 -13.62 -12.91 26.08
N ALA A 135 -14.74 -12.64 26.78
CA ALA A 135 -14.72 -11.96 28.05
C ALA A 135 -13.68 -12.65 28.93
N ALA A 136 -12.71 -11.87 29.40
CA ALA A 136 -11.71 -12.34 30.33
C ALA A 136 -12.40 -13.10 31.46
N THR A 137 -12.10 -14.38 31.57
CA THR A 137 -12.46 -15.23 32.70
C THR A 137 -12.06 -14.49 33.99
N PRO A 138 -12.97 -14.37 34.98
CA PRO A 138 -12.63 -13.73 36.24
C PRO A 138 -11.47 -14.48 36.92
N ALA A 139 -10.48 -13.72 37.39
CA ALA A 139 -9.37 -14.22 38.18
C ALA A 139 -9.88 -14.91 39.46
N PRO A 140 -9.29 -16.04 39.88
CA PRO A 140 -9.56 -16.60 41.20
C PRO A 140 -8.84 -15.78 42.28
N GLU A 141 -9.60 -15.41 43.32
CA GLU A 141 -9.14 -14.80 44.56
C GLU A 141 -7.98 -15.59 45.20
N ALA A 142 -6.92 -14.88 45.58
CA ALA A 142 -5.89 -15.36 46.51
C ALA A 142 -5.93 -14.46 47.78
N PRO A 143 -5.99 -15.04 49.01
CA PRO A 143 -6.00 -14.26 50.25
C PRO A 143 -4.63 -13.65 50.60
N PRO A 144 -4.58 -12.68 51.54
CA PRO A 144 -3.58 -11.61 51.58
C PRO A 144 -2.39 -11.90 52.50
N ALA A 145 -1.24 -11.30 52.19
CA ALA A 145 -0.18 -11.02 53.17
C ALA A 145 0.69 -9.82 52.72
N ALA A 146 0.87 -8.88 53.66
CA ALA A 146 1.75 -7.71 53.60
C ALA A 146 3.21 -8.10 53.24
N THR A 147 4.07 -7.27 52.64
CA THR A 147 4.55 -5.97 53.11
C THR A 147 5.46 -5.38 52.01
N ALA A 148 5.43 -4.06 51.79
CA ALA A 148 6.40 -3.32 50.95
C ALA A 148 7.81 -3.26 51.61
N PRO A 149 8.89 -2.67 51.04
CA PRO A 149 8.97 -1.84 49.82
C PRO A 149 10.21 -2.02 48.90
N ASN A 150 10.15 -1.39 47.73
CA ASN A 150 11.22 -0.68 46.98
C ASN A 150 12.58 -1.37 46.70
N ALA A 151 12.95 -1.51 45.41
CA ALA A 151 14.21 -1.03 44.82
C ALA A 151 14.41 -1.56 43.39
N GLU A 152 14.33 -0.63 42.44
CA GLU A 152 15.24 -0.43 41.30
C GLU A 152 16.34 -1.48 40.99
N ARG A 153 16.46 -1.74 39.67
CA ARG A 153 17.72 -1.73 38.88
C ARG A 153 18.34 -3.08 38.45
N ALA A 154 18.58 -3.10 37.14
CA ALA A 154 19.71 -3.71 36.43
C ALA A 154 19.80 -5.23 36.22
N ALA A 155 19.75 -5.56 34.92
CA ALA A 155 20.80 -6.26 34.17
C ALA A 155 21.06 -7.76 34.43
N ARG A 156 21.01 -8.49 33.30
CA ARG A 156 21.93 -9.56 32.85
C ARG A 156 21.26 -10.93 32.64
N PRO A 157 21.11 -11.40 31.38
CA PRO A 157 20.92 -12.83 31.13
C PRO A 157 22.24 -13.56 31.36
N ARG A 158 22.23 -14.59 32.22
CA ARG A 158 23.34 -15.54 32.40
C ARG A 158 23.18 -16.72 31.43
N ARG A 159 24.26 -16.96 30.67
CA ARG A 159 24.83 -18.23 30.16
C ARG A 159 24.44 -19.48 30.97
N SER A 160 24.50 -20.73 30.49
CA SER A 160 24.95 -21.41 29.27
C SER A 160 24.48 -22.87 29.41
N ALA A 161 24.28 -23.58 28.31
CA ALA A 161 24.54 -25.01 28.23
C ALA A 161 25.10 -25.32 26.84
N GLU A 162 26.43 -25.44 26.76
CA GLU A 162 27.14 -26.12 25.67
C GLU A 162 26.92 -27.62 25.80
N ALA A 163 26.65 -28.30 24.69
CA ALA A 163 27.34 -29.54 24.32
C ALA A 163 27.13 -29.80 22.82
N ASP A 164 28.26 -29.67 22.14
CA ASP A 164 28.58 -29.91 20.74
C ASP A 164 28.41 -31.40 20.34
N ALA A 165 27.88 -31.66 19.14
CA ALA A 165 28.09 -32.92 18.41
C ALA A 165 27.64 -32.82 16.94
N GLY A 166 28.63 -32.60 16.05
CA GLY A 166 28.74 -33.36 14.80
C GLY A 166 28.19 -32.73 13.52
N SER A 167 29.06 -32.08 12.75
CA SER A 167 29.00 -32.10 11.27
C SER A 167 30.33 -31.60 10.68
N ALA A 168 31.22 -32.54 10.41
CA ALA A 168 32.35 -32.33 9.52
C ALA A 168 32.54 -33.60 8.67
N ASP A 169 31.81 -33.66 7.56
CA ASP A 169 32.21 -34.43 6.36
C ASP A 169 31.46 -33.84 5.15
N GLN A 170 32.16 -33.14 4.25
CA GLN A 170 32.48 -33.62 2.90
C GLN A 170 32.93 -32.47 1.96
N PRO A 171 34.03 -32.64 1.18
CA PRO A 171 34.46 -31.70 0.14
C PRO A 171 33.87 -32.04 -1.23
N ALA A 172 33.75 -31.01 -2.09
CA ALA A 172 33.32 -31.13 -3.47
C ALA A 172 34.44 -31.64 -4.40
N ALA A 173 34.03 -32.44 -5.39
CA ALA A 173 34.80 -32.89 -6.54
C ALA A 173 34.71 -31.89 -7.70
#